data_AF-A0A432G0M2-F1
#
_entry.id   AF-A0A432G0M2-F1
#
_cell.length_a   1.000
_cell.length_b   1.000
_cell.length_c   1.000
_cell.angle_alpha   90.00
_cell.angle_beta   90.00
_cell.angle_gamma   90.00
#
_symmetry.space_group_name_H-M   'P 1'
#
loop_
_entity.id
_entity.type
_entity.pdbx_description
1 polymer ?
#
loop_
_entity_poly.entity_id
_entity_poly.type
_entity_poly.pdbx_seq_one_letter_code
_entity_poly.pdbx_strand_id
1 'polypeptide(L)' 'MSEHCSDVLIHIDESLDDDNIHEIEYELSQIDGVYSACVPEKARHLMLVDYDPLDVETGFLLDRVRRHGLHAELIGL' A
#
# COMPACT_ATOMS: atom_id res chain seq x y z
N MET A 1 7.14 2.42 21.11
CA MET A 1 7.83 1.90 19.92
C MET A 1 7.22 0.54 19.70
N SER A 2 6.26 0.44 18.79
CA SER A 2 5.56 -0.82 18.57
C SER A 2 6.53 -1.88 18.04
N GLU A 3 6.51 -3.07 18.65
CA GLU A 3 7.42 -4.18 18.34
C GLU A 3 6.92 -5.04 17.14
N HIS A 4 5.89 -4.57 16.44
CA HIS A 4 5.24 -5.29 15.35
C HIS A 4 5.27 -4.43 14.09
N CYS A 5 6.28 -4.64 13.25
CA CYS A 5 6.31 -4.11 11.89
C CYS A 5 6.04 -5.30 10.96
N SER A 6 5.01 -5.16 10.12
CA SER A 6 4.67 -6.13 9.10
C SER A 6 4.67 -5.45 7.75
N ASP A 7 5.18 -6.15 6.75
CA ASP A 7 5.11 -5.75 5.36
C ASP A 7 3.94 -6.43 4.65
N VAL A 8 3.32 -5.72 3.72
CA VAL A 8 2.32 -6.30 2.83
C VAL A 8 2.55 -5.83 1.40
N LEU A 9 2.38 -6.76 0.47
CA LEU A 9 2.43 -6.51 -0.96
C LEU A 9 1.00 -6.44 -1.51
N ILE A 10 0.71 -5.34 -2.20
CA ILE A 10 -0.54 -5.12 -2.91
C ILE A 10 -0.22 -5.15 -4.40
N HIS A 11 -0.81 -6.10 -5.12
CA HIS A 11 -0.78 -6.13 -6.57
C HIS A 11 -1.87 -5.22 -7.12
N ILE A 12 -1.56 -4.44 -8.15
CA ILE A 12 -2.47 -3.54 -8.84
C ILE A 12 -2.47 -3.94 -10.30
N ASP A 13 -3.62 -4.35 -10.85
CA ASP A 13 -3.69 -4.91 -12.20
C ASP A 13 -3.46 -3.86 -13.29
N GLU A 14 -3.76 -2.60 -12.99
CA GLU A 14 -3.57 -1.48 -13.90
C GLU A 14 -2.11 -1.02 -13.99
N SER A 15 -1.75 -0.52 -15.17
CA SER A 15 -0.50 0.20 -15.36
C SER A 15 -0.61 1.61 -14.76
N LEU A 16 0.02 1.80 -13.60
CA LEU A 16 0.09 3.11 -12.94
C LEU A 16 1.13 4.02 -13.59
N ASP A 17 0.75 5.28 -13.81
CA ASP A 17 1.68 6.35 -14.12
C ASP A 17 2.30 6.92 -12.84
N ASP A 18 3.31 7.78 -13.01
CA ASP A 18 4.06 8.33 -11.89
C ASP A 18 3.16 9.18 -10.97
N ASP A 19 2.15 9.86 -11.53
CA ASP A 19 1.24 10.72 -10.77
C ASP A 19 0.32 9.89 -9.85
N ASN A 20 -0.30 8.82 -10.39
CA ASN A 20 -1.12 7.90 -9.60
C ASN A 20 -0.30 7.20 -8.52
N ILE A 21 0.93 6.78 -8.83
CA ILE A 21 1.83 6.18 -7.84
C ILE A 21 2.07 7.13 -6.67
N HIS A 22 2.48 8.38 -6.95
CA HIS A 22 2.77 9.35 -5.90
C HIS A 22 1.53 9.69 -5.07
N GLU A 23 0.34 9.77 -5.68
CA GLU A 23 -0.90 10.04 -4.96
C GLU A 23 -1.23 8.92 -3.96
N ILE A 24 -1.13 7.65 -4.39
CA ILE A 24 -1.43 6.49 -3.54
C ILE A 24 -0.36 6.34 -2.45
N GLU A 25 0.93 6.48 -2.77
CA GLU A 25 2.02 6.46 -1.79
C GLU A 25 1.82 7.53 -0.72
N TYR A 26 1.54 8.76 -1.15
CA TYR A 26 1.30 9.87 -0.24
C TYR A 26 0.09 9.57 0.64
N GLU A 27 -1.03 9.14 0.06
CA GLU A 27 -2.26 8.87 0.81
C GLU A 27 -2.10 7.75 1.84
N LEU A 28 -1.40 6.66 1.50
CA LEU A 28 -1.11 5.59 2.43
C LEU A 28 -0.14 6.02 3.52
N SER A 29 0.86 6.84 3.20
CA SER A 29 1.82 7.37 4.19
C SER A 29 1.19 8.29 5.25
N GLN A 30 0.00 8.83 4.97
CA GLN A 30 -0.75 9.66 5.92
C GLN A 30 -1.62 8.83 6.89
N ILE A 31 -1.68 7.51 6.74
CA ILE A 31 -2.45 6.64 7.63
C ILE A 31 -1.65 6.41 8.90
N ASP A 32 -2.24 6.72 10.06
CA ASP A 32 -1.65 6.41 11.36
C ASP A 32 -1.41 4.90 11.48
N GLY A 33 -0.15 4.50 11.73
CA GLY A 33 0.26 3.10 11.78
C GLY A 33 0.89 2.58 10.47
N VAL A 34 0.90 3.36 9.39
CA VAL A 34 1.74 3.08 8.21
C VAL A 34 3.12 3.69 8.42
N TYR A 35 4.15 2.87 8.29
CA TYR A 35 5.55 3.31 8.38
C TYR A 35 6.11 3.74 7.03
N SER A 36 5.74 3.02 5.97
CA SER A 36 6.20 3.30 4.60
C SER A 36 5.22 2.74 3.59
N ALA A 37 5.06 3.42 2.46
CA ALA A 37 4.27 2.96 1.33
C ALA A 37 5.02 3.35 0.05
N CYS A 38 5.46 2.35 -0.73
CA CYS A 38 6.30 2.58 -1.91
C CYS A 38 5.97 1.60 -3.04
N VAL A 39 6.05 2.07 -4.28
CA VAL A 39 5.95 1.28 -5.51
C VAL A 39 7.35 1.16 -6.13
N PRO A 40 7.90 -0.06 -6.31
CA PRO A 40 9.20 -0.22 -6.94
C PRO A 40 9.16 0.21 -8.41
N GLU A 41 10.12 1.01 -8.86
CA GLU A 41 10.20 1.46 -10.27
C GLU A 41 10.25 0.29 -11.28
N LYS A 42 10.83 -0.83 -10.86
CA LYS A 42 10.94 -2.06 -11.67
C LYS A 42 9.63 -2.85 -11.75
N ALA A 43 8.67 -2.57 -10.85
CA ALA A 43 7.39 -3.27 -10.74
C ALA A 43 6.30 -2.28 -10.33
N ARG A 44 5.90 -1.41 -11.26
CA ARG A 44 4.89 -0.36 -11.07
C ARG A 44 3.47 -0.86 -10.72
N HIS A 45 3.25 -2.17 -10.80
CA HIS A 45 2.02 -2.87 -10.44
C HIS A 45 2.09 -3.51 -9.05
N LEU A 46 3.19 -3.31 -8.31
CA LEU A 46 3.37 -3.82 -6.95
C LEU A 46 3.56 -2.65 -6.01
N MET A 47 2.78 -2.62 -4.94
CA MET A 47 2.92 -1.66 -3.87
C MET A 47 3.33 -2.40 -2.59
N LEU A 48 4.43 -1.96 -2.00
CA LEU A 48 4.91 -2.45 -0.70
C LEU A 48 4.48 -1.46 0.37
N VAL A 49 3.84 -1.96 1.42
CA VAL A 49 3.43 -1.15 2.56
C VAL A 49 3.96 -1.77 3.84
N ASP A 50 4.78 -1.03 4.56
CA ASP A 50 5.24 -1.37 5.90
C ASP A 50 4.29 -0.70 6.89
N TYR A 51 3.69 -1.47 7.79
CA TYR A 51 2.69 -0.97 8.72
C TYR A 51 2.72 -1.72 10.06
N ASP A 52 2.04 -1.18 11.05
CA ASP A 52 1.77 -1.83 12.33
C ASP A 52 0.43 -2.57 12.26
N PRO A 53 0.42 -3.91 12.30
CA PRO A 53 -0.81 -4.69 12.24
C PRO A 53 -1.69 -4.55 13.50
N LEU A 54 -1.20 -3.92 14.57
CA LEU A 54 -2.02 -3.58 15.73
C LEU A 54 -2.81 -2.29 15.54
N ASP A 55 -2.31 -1.37 14.71
CA ASP A 55 -2.94 -0.07 14.46
C ASP A 55 -3.74 -0.05 13.14
N VAL A 56 -3.31 -0.81 12.13
CA VAL A 56 -3.92 -0.82 10.79
C VAL A 56 -4.14 -2.25 10.29
N GLU A 57 -5.35 -2.53 9.78
CA GLU A 57 -5.65 -3.80 9.13
C GLU A 57 -5.28 -3.77 7.63
N THR A 58 -4.73 -4.86 7.10
CA THR A 58 -4.39 -4.98 5.66
C THR A 58 -5.58 -4.74 4.73
N GLY A 59 -6.78 -5.16 5.16
CA GLY A 59 -8.01 -4.92 4.41
C GLY A 59 -8.34 -3.43 4.24
N PHE A 60 -7.99 -2.60 5.21
CA PHE A 60 -8.16 -1.15 5.14
C PHE A 60 -7.20 -0.52 4.12
N LEU A 61 -5.93 -0.98 4.10
CA LEU A 61 -4.95 -0.55 3.11
C LEU A 61 -5.40 -0.92 1.69
N LEU A 62 -5.88 -2.16 1.49
CA LEU A 62 -6.40 -2.61 0.21
C LEU A 62 -7.60 -1.79 -0.26
N ASP A 63 -8.55 -1.51 0.63
CA ASP A 63 -9.71 -0.67 0.30
C ASP A 63 -9.28 0.73 -0.12
N ARG A 64 -8.24 1.29 0.52
CA ARG A 64 -7.71 2.61 0.17
C ARG A 64 -7.22 2.65 -1.27
N VAL A 65 -6.44 1.64 -1.68
CA VAL A 65 -5.95 1.53 -3.07
C VAL A 65 -7.12 1.34 -4.04
N ARG A 66 -8.11 0.49 -3.71
CA ARG A 66 -9.30 0.25 -4.57
C ARG A 66 -10.17 1.49 -4.76
N ARG A 67 -10.20 2.42 -3.79
CA ARG A 67 -10.96 3.67 -3.90
C ARG A 67 -10.47 4.61 -5.00
N HIS A 68 -9.25 4.41 -5.51
CA HIS A 68 -8.75 5.09 -6.71
C HIS A 68 -9.31 4.53 -8.02
N GLY A 69 -10.22 3.55 -7.95
CA GLY A 69 -10.79 2.88 -9.13
C GLY A 69 -9.86 1.80 -9.70
N LEU A 70 -8.88 1.37 -8.92
CA LEU A 70 -7.88 0.37 -9.28
C LEU A 70 -8.30 -1.03 -8.81
N HIS A 71 -8.03 -2.04 -9.63
CA HIS A 71 -8.16 -3.44 -9.26
C HIS A 71 -6.90 -3.86 -8.51
N ALA A 72 -6.98 -3.74 -7.19
CA ALA A 72 -5.91 -4.17 -6.30
C ALA A 72 -6.25 -5.49 -5.60
N GLU A 73 -5.22 -6.31 -5.35
CA GLU A 73 -5.27 -7.57 -4.63
C GLU A 73 -4.14 -7.66 -3.61
N LEU A 74 -4.42 -8.22 -2.43
CA LEU A 74 -3.38 -8.48 -1.43
C LEU A 74 -2.61 -9.75 -1.81
N ILE A 75 -1.30 -9.63 -1.95
CA ILE A 75 -0.37 -10.72 -2.23
C ILE A 75 0.61 -10.84 -1.06
N GLY A 76 0.19 -11.46 0.04
CA GLY A 76 1.07 -11.79 1.15
C GLY A 76 0.39 -11.71 2.52
N LEU A 77 0.95 -12.49 3.46
CA LEU A 77 0.64 -12.58 4.89
C LEU A 77 1.94 -12.74 5.67
#